data_AF-A0A370I1T5-F1
#
_entry.id   AF-A0A370I1T5-F1
#
_cell.length_a   1.000
_cell.length_b   1.000
_cell.length_c   1.000
_cell.angle_alpha   90.00
_cell.angle_beta   90.00
_cell.angle_gamma   90.00
#
_symmetry.space_group_name_H-M   'P 1'
#
loop_
_entity.id
_entity.type
_entity.pdbx_description
1 polymer ?
#
loop_
_entity_poly.entity_id
_entity_poly.type
_entity_poly.pdbx_seq_one_letter_code
_entity_poly.pdbx_strand_id
1 'polypeptide(L)'
;MGASVLNYYRSPWTRTIELEDGLRTVRTWWAGPARWYRAARAAHDHLAGAPASCAYAFTLFVTWWTLRGISDFAGHRLILSASTNLHNMRRDPVQVLVASAFWTEGGFPWTTILGFLILMAFAERWLGTVRWILVFAVGHVSSTLIVVTGISHAVDRGLIPLKVVVAADVGASYGFSAVLAALAYHLRGPARLVWIGALLGWFALGAWRGRTFTDYGHLTAVFIGLLTGLIAVSGAHWLERLRDRSE
;
A
#
# COMPACT_ATOMS: atom_id res chain seq x y z
N MET A 1 31.62 -24.32 -12.30
CA MET A 1 30.23 -24.78 -12.18
C MET A 1 29.57 -23.96 -11.08
N GLY A 2 29.04 -22.79 -11.43
CA GLY A 2 28.39 -21.90 -10.46
C GLY A 2 26.97 -22.39 -10.22
N ALA A 3 26.68 -22.87 -9.01
CA ALA A 3 25.31 -23.08 -8.57
C ALA A 3 24.59 -21.72 -8.65
N SER A 4 23.76 -21.56 -9.67
CA SER A 4 23.00 -20.34 -9.90
C SER A 4 22.14 -20.06 -8.67
N VAL A 5 22.17 -18.82 -8.19
CA VAL A 5 21.31 -18.32 -7.09
C VAL A 5 19.82 -18.67 -7.29
N LEU A 6 19.42 -18.96 -8.53
CA LEU A 6 18.07 -19.41 -8.91
C LEU A 6 17.67 -20.77 -8.32
N ASN A 7 18.60 -21.67 -7.98
CA ASN A 7 18.25 -23.02 -7.50
C ASN A 7 17.65 -23.02 -6.09
N TYR A 8 17.96 -22.01 -5.27
CA TYR A 8 17.41 -21.87 -3.91
C TYR A 8 16.32 -20.80 -3.80
N TYR A 9 16.15 -19.95 -4.82
CA TYR A 9 15.15 -18.89 -4.79
C TYR A 9 13.75 -19.45 -5.06
N ARG A 10 12.91 -19.47 -4.03
CA ARG A 10 11.44 -19.58 -4.18
C ARG A 10 10.82 -18.21 -4.07
N SER A 11 10.01 -17.85 -5.05
CA SER A 11 9.36 -16.56 -5.06
C SER A 11 8.39 -16.43 -3.87
N PRO A 12 8.39 -15.32 -3.13
CA PRO A 12 7.40 -15.12 -2.08
C PRO A 12 5.96 -15.15 -2.63
N TRP A 13 5.78 -14.74 -3.89
CA TRP A 13 4.50 -14.69 -4.59
C TRP A 13 3.83 -16.05 -4.80
N THR A 14 4.59 -17.14 -4.80
CA THR A 14 4.04 -18.50 -4.94
C THR A 14 3.70 -19.14 -3.59
N ARG A 15 4.02 -18.47 -2.47
CA ARG A 15 3.63 -18.89 -1.11
C ARG A 15 2.27 -18.35 -0.75
N THR A 16 1.32 -19.25 -0.51
CA THR A 16 -0.03 -18.92 -0.05
C THR A 16 -0.30 -19.46 1.35
N ILE A 17 -1.20 -18.79 2.07
CA ILE A 17 -1.75 -19.24 3.34
C ILE A 17 -3.18 -19.74 3.17
N GLU A 18 -3.51 -20.80 3.89
CA GLU A 18 -4.88 -21.26 4.08
C GLU A 18 -5.42 -20.66 5.38
N LEU A 19 -6.54 -19.95 5.28
CA LEU A 19 -7.13 -19.29 6.45
C LEU A 19 -7.51 -20.28 7.55
N GLU A 20 -8.00 -21.48 7.19
CA GLU A 20 -8.37 -22.51 8.16
C GLU A 20 -7.18 -22.97 8.99
N ASP A 21 -6.03 -23.20 8.36
CA ASP A 21 -4.78 -23.58 9.03
C ASP A 21 -4.24 -22.44 9.90
N GLY A 22 -4.31 -21.22 9.40
CA GLY A 22 -3.96 -20.01 10.16
C GLY A 22 -4.81 -19.87 11.41
N LEU A 23 -6.14 -20.02 11.30
CA LEU A 23 -7.08 -19.92 12.41
C LEU A 23 -6.86 -21.04 13.44
N ARG A 24 -6.63 -22.29 13.00
CA ARG A 24 -6.28 -23.41 13.88
C ARG A 24 -4.99 -23.14 14.65
N THR A 25 -3.98 -22.60 13.97
CA THR A 25 -2.68 -22.25 14.58
C THR A 25 -2.84 -21.14 15.63
N VAL A 26 -3.59 -20.08 15.32
CA VAL A 26 -3.84 -19.00 16.27
C VAL A 26 -4.64 -19.50 17.49
N ARG A 27 -5.66 -20.33 17.26
CA ARG A 27 -6.50 -20.87 18.35
C ARG A 27 -5.70 -21.75 19.30
N THR A 28 -4.88 -22.66 18.78
CA THR A 28 -4.01 -23.53 19.58
C THR A 28 -2.93 -22.72 20.31
N TRP A 29 -2.36 -21.72 19.66
CA TRP A 29 -1.39 -20.80 20.26
C TRP A 29 -1.98 -19.98 21.42
N TRP A 30 -3.23 -19.52 21.31
CA TRP A 30 -3.90 -18.74 22.36
C TRP A 30 -4.26 -19.58 23.58
N ALA A 31 -4.51 -20.87 23.40
CA ALA A 31 -4.89 -21.79 24.47
C ALA A 31 -3.71 -22.20 25.37
N GLY A 32 -2.45 -22.01 24.95
CA GLY A 32 -1.28 -22.42 25.73
C GLY A 32 -0.93 -21.46 26.90
N PRO A 33 -0.13 -21.90 27.89
CA PRO A 33 0.33 -21.05 29.00
C PRO A 33 1.23 -19.89 28.54
N ALA A 34 1.46 -18.86 29.35
CA ALA A 34 2.35 -17.72 29.01
C ALA A 34 1.96 -16.92 27.73
N ARG A 35 0.66 -16.86 27.41
CA ARG A 35 0.13 -16.15 26.23
C ARG A 35 0.64 -14.72 26.04
N TRP A 36 0.77 -13.95 27.12
CA TRP A 36 1.23 -12.56 27.05
C TRP A 36 2.69 -12.44 26.64
N TYR A 37 3.55 -13.33 27.13
CA TYR A 37 4.96 -13.37 26.72
C TYR A 37 5.10 -13.76 25.25
N ARG A 38 4.36 -14.80 24.83
CA ARG A 38 4.34 -15.19 23.42
C ARG A 38 3.79 -14.07 22.53
N ALA A 39 2.74 -13.37 22.97
CA ALA A 39 2.16 -12.25 22.23
C ALA A 39 3.15 -11.10 22.08
N ALA A 40 3.84 -10.71 23.16
CA ALA A 40 4.87 -9.68 23.12
C ALA A 40 6.02 -10.06 22.18
N ARG A 41 6.50 -11.31 22.25
CA ARG A 41 7.53 -11.82 21.33
C ARG A 41 7.04 -11.85 19.88
N ALA A 42 5.83 -12.31 19.63
CA ALA A 42 5.25 -12.34 18.29
C ALA A 42 5.09 -10.92 17.71
N ALA A 43 4.66 -9.95 18.53
CA ALA A 43 4.61 -8.55 18.13
C ALA A 43 6.00 -7.99 17.83
N HIS A 44 6.99 -8.28 18.69
CA HIS A 44 8.38 -7.91 18.43
C HIS A 44 8.90 -8.50 17.12
N ASP A 45 8.76 -9.80 16.91
CA ASP A 45 9.25 -10.50 15.71
C ASP A 45 8.51 -10.05 14.44
N HIS A 46 7.25 -9.64 14.59
CA HIS A 46 6.46 -9.03 13.52
C HIS A 46 7.04 -7.67 13.11
N LEU A 47 7.30 -6.79 14.07
CA LEU A 47 7.82 -5.45 13.78
C LEU A 47 9.30 -5.48 13.36
N ALA A 48 10.11 -6.35 13.98
CA ALA A 48 11.52 -6.54 13.64
C ALA A 48 11.70 -7.10 12.22
N GLY A 49 10.73 -7.88 11.73
CA GLY A 49 10.73 -8.39 10.35
C GLY A 49 10.20 -7.41 9.30
N ALA A 50 9.77 -6.21 9.70
CA ALA A 50 9.13 -5.22 8.83
C ALA A 50 9.70 -3.80 9.01
N PRO A 51 11.01 -3.61 8.74
CA PRO A 51 11.68 -2.33 9.00
C PRO A 51 11.09 -1.18 8.20
N ALA A 52 10.67 -1.37 6.94
CA ALA A 52 10.14 -0.27 6.14
C ALA A 52 8.75 0.17 6.62
N SER A 53 7.89 -0.76 7.02
CA SER A 53 6.57 -0.45 7.59
C SER A 53 6.69 0.30 8.91
N CYS A 54 7.61 -0.12 9.78
CA CYS A 54 7.93 0.58 11.02
C CYS A 54 8.50 1.98 10.76
N ALA A 55 9.46 2.11 9.83
CA ALA A 55 10.03 3.39 9.44
C ALA A 55 8.98 4.33 8.84
N TYR A 56 8.04 3.81 8.05
CA TYR A 56 6.94 4.58 7.49
C TYR A 56 6.00 5.09 8.59
N ALA A 57 5.57 4.20 9.49
CA ALA A 57 4.74 4.58 10.63
C ALA A 57 5.41 5.66 11.51
N PHE A 58 6.71 5.52 11.76
CA PHE A 58 7.49 6.53 12.46
C PHE A 58 7.57 7.85 11.69
N THR A 59 7.76 7.79 10.37
CA THR A 59 7.76 8.98 9.51
C THR A 59 6.42 9.72 9.60
N LEU A 60 5.30 9.01 9.54
CA LEU A 60 3.96 9.60 9.69
C LEU A 60 3.76 10.25 11.06
N PHE A 61 4.27 9.64 12.13
CA PHE A 61 4.26 10.25 13.45
C PHE A 61 5.05 11.56 13.47
N VAL A 62 6.27 11.57 12.89
CA VAL A 62 7.13 12.76 12.83
C VAL A 62 6.52 13.88 11.98
N THR A 63 5.95 13.56 10.82
CA THR A 63 5.33 14.57 9.94
C THR A 63 4.08 15.14 10.58
N TRP A 64 3.23 14.30 11.19
CA TRP A 64 2.10 14.78 12.00
C TRP A 64 2.56 15.67 13.17
N TRP A 65 3.58 15.24 13.92
CA TRP A 65 4.12 16.00 15.05
C TRP A 65 4.63 17.38 14.60
N THR A 66 5.29 17.43 13.44
CA THR A 66 5.76 18.68 12.83
C THR A 66 4.61 19.63 12.54
N LEU A 67 3.50 19.13 11.97
CA LEU A 67 2.31 19.94 11.70
C LEU A 67 1.67 20.49 12.98
N ARG A 68 1.76 19.76 14.09
CA ARG A 68 1.26 20.22 15.41
C ARG A 68 2.12 21.32 16.03
N GLY A 69 3.39 21.40 15.65
CA GLY A 69 4.34 22.39 16.16
C GLY A 69 4.32 23.74 15.43
N ILE A 70 3.57 23.84 14.32
CA ILE A 70 3.51 25.05 13.48
C ILE A 70 2.08 25.61 13.44
N SER A 71 1.93 26.85 12.97
CA SER A 71 0.60 27.47 12.83
C SER A 71 -0.23 26.77 11.75
N ASP A 72 -1.56 26.77 11.89
CA ASP A 72 -2.48 26.16 10.92
C ASP A 72 -2.26 26.67 9.49
N PHE A 73 -1.96 27.97 9.36
CA PHE A 73 -1.63 28.58 8.07
C PHE A 73 -0.34 28.00 7.46
N ALA A 74 0.72 27.86 8.26
CA ALA A 74 1.98 27.28 7.81
C ALA A 74 1.81 25.78 7.47
N GLY A 75 1.07 25.03 8.29
CA GLY A 75 0.75 23.62 8.06
C GLY A 75 -0.03 23.41 6.76
N HIS A 76 -1.07 24.20 6.53
CA HIS A 76 -1.85 24.13 5.29
C HIS A 76 -0.99 24.42 4.06
N ARG A 77 -0.13 25.46 4.11
CA ARG A 77 0.81 25.76 3.01
C ARG A 77 1.82 24.63 2.78
N LEU A 78 2.32 24.01 3.84
CA LEU A 78 3.25 22.89 3.74
C LEU A 78 2.60 21.69 3.04
N ILE A 79 1.37 21.33 3.43
CA ILE A 79 0.63 20.26 2.77
C ILE A 79 0.35 20.59 1.30
N LEU A 80 -0.12 21.80 1.00
CA LEU A 80 -0.36 22.22 -0.37
C LEU A 80 0.92 22.17 -1.23
N SER A 81 2.07 22.50 -0.65
CA SER A 81 3.36 22.42 -1.37
C SER A 81 3.81 20.98 -1.64
N ALA A 82 3.42 20.04 -0.78
CA ALA A 82 3.74 18.62 -0.93
C ALA A 82 2.67 17.83 -1.72
N SER A 83 1.53 18.44 -2.03
CA SER A 83 0.38 17.78 -2.66
C SER A 83 0.64 17.43 -4.12
N THR A 84 0.13 16.28 -4.56
CA THR A 84 0.10 15.84 -5.97
C THR A 84 -1.04 16.51 -6.75
N ASN A 85 -1.30 17.78 -6.48
CA ASN A 85 -2.27 18.57 -7.21
C ASN A 85 -1.77 18.90 -8.63
N LEU A 86 -2.69 19.24 -9.54
CA LEU A 86 -2.35 19.43 -10.94
C LEU A 86 -1.35 20.58 -11.14
N HIS A 87 -1.40 21.64 -10.32
CA HIS A 87 -0.43 22.73 -10.38
C HIS A 87 1.00 22.25 -10.08
N ASN A 88 1.21 21.57 -8.97
CA ASN A 88 2.52 21.08 -8.55
C ASN A 88 3.03 19.97 -9.47
N MET A 89 2.15 19.07 -9.94
CA MET A 89 2.51 18.02 -10.88
C MET A 89 3.02 18.56 -12.22
N ARG A 90 2.63 19.78 -12.62
CA ARG A 90 3.16 20.45 -13.81
C ARG A 90 4.53 21.10 -13.58
N ARG A 91 4.90 21.40 -12.34
CA ARG A 91 6.11 22.13 -11.98
C ARG A 91 7.22 21.20 -11.50
N ASP A 92 6.93 20.40 -10.48
CA ASP A 92 7.91 19.59 -9.74
C ASP A 92 7.39 18.14 -9.54
N PRO A 93 7.01 17.40 -10.61
CA PRO A 93 6.26 16.14 -10.52
C PRO A 93 6.92 15.07 -9.66
N VAL A 94 8.23 14.86 -9.84
CA VAL A 94 8.97 13.82 -9.12
C VAL A 94 9.00 14.12 -7.62
N GLN A 95 9.22 15.37 -7.24
CA GLN A 95 9.29 15.79 -5.84
C GLN A 95 7.94 15.57 -5.16
N VAL A 96 6.84 16.03 -5.75
CA VAL A 96 5.52 15.91 -5.10
C VAL A 96 5.00 14.48 -5.10
N LEU A 97 5.34 13.64 -6.08
CA LEU A 97 5.01 12.20 -6.06
C LEU A 97 5.62 11.49 -4.84
N VAL A 98 6.85 11.85 -4.49
CA VAL A 98 7.55 11.28 -3.33
C VAL A 98 7.05 11.94 -2.04
N ALA A 99 7.05 13.27 -2.00
CA ALA A 99 6.70 14.02 -0.79
C ALA A 99 5.28 13.72 -0.33
N SER A 100 4.30 13.68 -1.24
CA SER A 100 2.89 13.50 -0.91
C SER A 100 2.63 12.23 -0.11
N ALA A 101 3.38 11.16 -0.36
CA ALA A 101 3.22 9.89 0.33
C ALA A 101 3.41 10.00 1.85
N PHE A 102 4.25 10.93 2.32
CA PHE A 102 4.68 11.03 3.71
C PHE A 102 3.88 12.04 4.55
N TRP A 103 2.97 12.79 3.93
CA TRP A 103 2.16 13.80 4.61
C TRP A 103 0.71 13.32 4.79
N THR A 104 0.10 13.70 5.91
CA THR A 104 -1.31 13.43 6.20
C THR A 104 -1.95 14.66 6.79
N GLU A 105 -3.15 15.00 6.35
CA GLU A 105 -3.93 16.10 6.93
C GLU A 105 -4.78 15.65 8.13
N GLY A 106 -5.10 16.59 9.02
CA GLY A 106 -6.07 16.41 10.09
C GLY A 106 -5.50 15.93 11.42
N GLY A 107 -6.29 15.14 12.14
CA GLY A 107 -5.94 14.62 13.46
C GLY A 107 -4.79 13.60 13.44
N PHE A 108 -4.48 13.04 14.61
CA PHE A 108 -3.45 12.01 14.70
C PHE A 108 -3.80 10.80 13.80
N PRO A 109 -2.88 10.32 12.94
CA PRO A 109 -3.17 9.31 11.92
C PRO A 109 -3.18 7.88 12.50
N TRP A 110 -4.00 7.63 13.53
CA TRP A 110 -4.06 6.35 14.25
C TRP A 110 -4.31 5.17 13.32
N THR A 111 -5.30 5.29 12.45
CA THR A 111 -5.70 4.22 11.52
C THR A 111 -4.59 3.87 10.55
N THR A 112 -3.91 4.88 10.01
CA THR A 112 -2.79 4.69 9.07
C THR A 112 -1.58 4.08 9.78
N ILE A 113 -1.19 4.61 10.93
CA ILE A 113 -0.06 4.08 11.72
C ILE A 113 -0.30 2.62 12.11
N LEU A 114 -1.48 2.30 12.67
CA LEU A 114 -1.83 0.92 13.02
C LEU A 114 -1.91 0.03 11.78
N GLY A 115 -2.43 0.55 10.67
CA GLY A 115 -2.45 -0.15 9.38
C GLY A 115 -1.04 -0.51 8.90
N PHE A 116 -0.07 0.40 9.04
CA PHE A 116 1.33 0.12 8.70
C PHE A 116 1.94 -0.93 9.65
N LEU A 117 1.77 -0.76 10.96
CA LEU A 117 2.36 -1.65 11.97
C LEU A 117 1.75 -3.06 11.99
N ILE A 118 0.57 -3.26 11.42
CA ILE A 118 -0.13 -4.55 11.40
C ILE A 118 -0.18 -5.13 9.98
N LEU A 119 -0.90 -4.47 9.07
CA LEU A 119 -1.19 -5.03 7.74
C LEU A 119 -0.02 -4.86 6.79
N MET A 120 0.62 -3.69 6.76
CA MET A 120 1.77 -3.48 5.89
C MET A 120 2.99 -4.25 6.38
N ALA A 121 3.21 -4.31 7.70
CA ALA A 121 4.25 -5.13 8.28
C ALA A 121 4.04 -6.63 7.98
N PHE A 122 2.79 -7.10 8.01
CA PHE A 122 2.46 -8.45 7.55
C PHE A 122 2.81 -8.66 6.06
N ALA A 123 2.43 -7.72 5.19
CA ALA A 123 2.74 -7.77 3.76
C ALA A 123 4.24 -7.69 3.48
N GLU A 124 4.98 -6.86 4.21
CA GLU A 124 6.43 -6.69 4.09
C GLU A 124 7.16 -7.97 4.46
N ARG A 125 6.76 -8.65 5.55
CA ARG A 125 7.34 -9.94 5.93
C ARG A 125 7.09 -11.03 4.88
N TRP A 126 5.95 -10.98 4.21
CA TRP A 126 5.63 -11.92 3.15
C TRP A 126 6.45 -11.66 1.88
N LEU A 127 6.43 -10.42 1.37
CA LEU A 127 7.06 -10.01 0.11
C LEU A 127 8.58 -9.78 0.22
N GLY A 128 9.05 -9.47 1.42
CA GLY A 128 10.32 -8.80 1.65
C GLY A 128 10.23 -7.30 1.35
N THR A 129 11.05 -6.51 2.06
CA THR A 129 11.05 -5.04 2.02
C THR A 129 11.10 -4.45 0.61
N VAL A 130 12.00 -4.92 -0.26
CA VAL A 130 12.15 -4.35 -1.61
C VAL A 130 10.88 -4.53 -2.44
N ARG A 131 10.30 -5.72 -2.48
CA ARG A 131 9.10 -5.98 -3.28
C ARG A 131 7.89 -5.24 -2.71
N TRP A 132 7.80 -5.16 -1.38
CA TRP A 132 6.78 -4.36 -0.72
C TRP A 132 6.87 -2.88 -1.11
N ILE A 133 8.06 -2.27 -1.05
CA ILE A 133 8.29 -0.89 -1.49
C ILE A 133 7.91 -0.72 -2.96
N LEU A 134 8.29 -1.65 -3.83
CA LEU A 134 7.96 -1.58 -5.26
C LEU A 134 6.45 -1.62 -5.51
N VAL A 135 5.71 -2.52 -4.86
CA VAL A 135 4.24 -2.60 -4.99
C VAL A 135 3.60 -1.30 -4.48
N PHE A 136 4.06 -0.80 -3.33
CA PHE A 136 3.58 0.45 -2.77
C PHE A 136 3.83 1.62 -3.72
N ALA A 137 5.05 1.76 -4.23
CA ALA A 137 5.46 2.85 -5.11
C ALA A 137 4.74 2.79 -6.47
N VAL A 138 4.63 1.61 -7.08
CA VAL A 138 3.88 1.42 -8.34
C VAL A 138 2.42 1.80 -8.16
N GLY A 139 1.79 1.34 -7.07
CA GLY A 139 0.41 1.69 -6.73
C GLY A 139 0.21 3.17 -6.51
N HIS A 140 1.08 3.81 -5.72
CA HIS A 140 1.02 5.24 -5.43
C HIS A 140 1.19 6.08 -6.70
N VAL A 141 2.33 5.92 -7.37
CA VAL A 141 2.71 6.74 -8.52
C VAL A 141 1.74 6.55 -9.69
N SER A 142 1.40 5.30 -10.04
CA SER A 142 0.55 5.06 -11.21
C SER A 142 -0.88 5.56 -10.99
N SER A 143 -1.44 5.39 -9.78
CA SER A 143 -2.76 5.95 -9.44
C SER A 143 -2.76 7.47 -9.48
N THR A 144 -1.76 8.11 -8.87
CA THR A 144 -1.63 9.57 -8.93
C THR A 144 -1.56 10.06 -10.37
N LEU A 145 -0.73 9.45 -11.22
CA LEU A 145 -0.61 9.85 -12.62
C LEU A 145 -1.93 9.71 -13.39
N ILE A 146 -2.65 8.60 -13.20
CA ILE A 146 -3.96 8.39 -13.84
C ILE A 146 -4.98 9.44 -13.37
N VAL A 147 -5.06 9.68 -12.06
CA VAL A 147 -5.99 10.66 -11.48
C VAL A 147 -5.67 12.07 -11.98
N VAL A 148 -4.42 12.50 -11.89
CA VAL A 148 -3.99 13.85 -12.32
C VAL A 148 -4.21 14.05 -13.82
N THR A 149 -3.94 13.04 -14.64
CA THR A 149 -4.23 13.09 -16.08
C THR A 149 -5.73 13.24 -16.34
N GLY A 150 -6.57 12.49 -15.63
CA GLY A 150 -8.02 12.60 -15.70
C GLY A 150 -8.53 13.98 -15.27
N ILE A 151 -7.98 14.55 -14.19
CA ILE A 151 -8.29 15.91 -13.73
C ILE A 151 -7.91 16.92 -14.81
N SER A 152 -6.70 16.84 -15.38
CA SER A 152 -6.28 17.78 -16.43
C SER A 152 -7.26 17.77 -17.60
N HIS A 153 -7.59 16.58 -18.12
CA HIS A 153 -8.51 16.44 -19.24
C HIS A 153 -9.92 16.94 -18.94
N ALA A 154 -10.40 16.74 -17.72
CA ALA A 154 -11.72 17.24 -17.29
C ALA A 154 -11.73 18.77 -17.13
N VAL A 155 -10.66 19.36 -16.62
CA VAL A 155 -10.50 20.83 -16.54
C VAL A 155 -10.44 21.44 -17.93
N ASP A 156 -9.63 20.86 -18.83
CA ASP A 156 -9.44 21.37 -20.20
C ASP A 156 -10.75 21.35 -21.01
N ARG A 157 -11.69 20.44 -20.68
CA ARG A 157 -13.03 20.36 -21.27
C ARG A 157 -14.12 21.12 -20.52
N GLY A 158 -13.77 21.85 -19.46
CA GLY A 158 -14.73 22.60 -18.64
C GLY A 158 -15.71 21.73 -17.85
N LEU A 159 -15.39 20.45 -17.62
CA LEU A 159 -16.27 19.50 -16.92
C LEU A 159 -16.21 19.65 -15.40
N ILE A 160 -15.12 20.21 -14.86
CA ILE A 160 -14.92 20.43 -13.43
C ILE A 160 -14.34 21.82 -13.13
N PRO A 161 -14.58 22.38 -11.93
CA PRO A 161 -14.10 23.70 -11.57
C PRO A 161 -12.57 23.80 -11.49
N LEU A 162 -12.01 24.95 -11.92
CA LEU A 162 -10.58 25.26 -11.85
C LEU A 162 -9.97 25.19 -10.44
N LYS A 163 -10.77 25.37 -9.38
CA LYS A 163 -10.28 25.25 -7.99
C LYS A 163 -9.72 23.86 -7.66
N VAL A 164 -10.11 22.82 -8.41
CA VAL A 164 -9.60 21.45 -8.23
C VAL A 164 -8.11 21.34 -8.59
N VAL A 165 -7.60 22.24 -9.43
CA VAL A 165 -6.19 22.26 -9.87
C VAL A 165 -5.20 22.40 -8.71
N VAL A 166 -5.63 23.03 -7.61
CA VAL A 166 -4.81 23.28 -6.40
C VAL A 166 -5.35 22.55 -5.16
N ALA A 167 -6.29 21.61 -5.33
CA ALA A 167 -6.83 20.84 -4.22
C ALA A 167 -5.74 19.96 -3.58
N ALA A 168 -5.70 19.90 -2.26
CA ALA A 168 -4.72 19.06 -1.56
C ALA A 168 -4.95 17.58 -1.88
N ASP A 169 -3.86 16.87 -2.17
CA ASP A 169 -3.85 15.42 -2.40
C ASP A 169 -2.52 14.91 -1.85
N VAL A 170 -2.56 14.45 -0.59
CA VAL A 170 -1.42 13.85 0.12
C VAL A 170 -1.88 12.60 0.85
N GLY A 171 -0.93 11.72 1.11
CA GLY A 171 -1.11 10.53 1.91
C GLY A 171 -0.56 9.28 1.23
N ALA A 172 -0.30 8.29 2.07
CA ALA A 172 0.16 6.97 1.69
C ALA A 172 -0.93 6.09 1.03
N SER A 173 -2.15 6.61 0.91
CA SER A 173 -3.35 5.79 0.81
C SER A 173 -3.47 5.02 -0.51
N TYR A 174 -2.98 5.56 -1.63
CA TYR A 174 -2.93 4.81 -2.90
C TYR A 174 -1.94 3.64 -2.82
N GLY A 175 -0.72 3.87 -2.34
CA GLY A 175 0.26 2.80 -2.14
C GLY A 175 -0.23 1.73 -1.17
N PHE A 176 -0.87 2.15 -0.07
CA PHE A 176 -1.48 1.26 0.92
C PHE A 176 -2.56 0.37 0.29
N SER A 177 -3.49 0.95 -0.47
CA SER A 177 -4.56 0.22 -1.17
C SER A 177 -4.02 -0.78 -2.20
N ALA A 178 -2.94 -0.42 -2.91
CA ALA A 178 -2.29 -1.33 -3.85
C ALA A 178 -1.64 -2.53 -3.16
N VAL A 179 -0.98 -2.32 -2.02
CA VAL A 179 -0.42 -3.43 -1.22
C VAL A 179 -1.53 -4.32 -0.63
N LEU A 180 -2.62 -3.73 -0.12
CA LEU A 180 -3.79 -4.50 0.34
C LEU A 180 -4.39 -5.38 -0.77
N ALA A 181 -4.45 -4.85 -1.99
CA ALA A 181 -4.90 -5.60 -3.16
C ALA A 181 -3.91 -6.74 -3.50
N ALA A 182 -2.60 -6.48 -3.44
CA ALA A 182 -1.58 -7.50 -3.69
C ALA A 182 -1.59 -8.64 -2.65
N LEU A 183 -2.00 -8.38 -1.40
CA LEU A 183 -2.20 -9.42 -0.38
C LEU A 183 -3.21 -10.50 -0.78
N ALA A 184 -4.11 -10.22 -1.74
CA ALA A 184 -5.00 -11.23 -2.28
C ALA A 184 -4.25 -12.48 -2.78
N TYR A 185 -3.04 -12.30 -3.32
CA TYR A 185 -2.22 -13.38 -3.85
C TYR A 185 -1.52 -14.20 -2.76
N HIS A 186 -1.52 -13.72 -1.51
CA HIS A 186 -1.09 -14.53 -0.37
C HIS A 186 -2.20 -15.47 0.10
N LEU A 187 -3.47 -15.23 -0.25
CA LEU A 187 -4.60 -16.06 0.15
C LEU A 187 -4.86 -17.17 -0.89
N ARG A 188 -5.30 -18.35 -0.44
CA ARG A 188 -5.68 -19.48 -1.31
C ARG A 188 -7.21 -19.67 -1.37
N GLY A 189 -7.70 -20.17 -2.51
CA GLY A 189 -9.09 -20.64 -2.65
C GLY A 189 -10.15 -19.54 -2.48
N PRO A 190 -11.32 -19.85 -1.89
CA PRO A 190 -12.43 -18.90 -1.74
C PRO A 190 -12.07 -17.63 -0.95
N ALA A 191 -11.15 -17.74 0.01
CA ALA A 191 -10.68 -16.61 0.82
C ALA A 191 -10.13 -15.46 -0.04
N ARG A 192 -9.38 -15.81 -1.09
CA ARG A 192 -8.85 -14.83 -2.06
C ARG A 192 -9.96 -14.10 -2.79
N LEU A 193 -10.99 -14.83 -3.23
CA LEU A 193 -12.12 -14.23 -3.96
C LEU A 193 -12.94 -13.30 -3.05
N VAL A 194 -13.19 -13.72 -1.82
CA VAL A 194 -13.87 -12.89 -0.80
C VAL A 194 -13.07 -11.62 -0.53
N TRP A 195 -11.75 -11.72 -0.36
CA TRP A 195 -10.88 -10.57 -0.13
C TRP A 195 -10.90 -9.57 -1.31
N ILE A 196 -10.75 -10.07 -2.53
CA ILE A 196 -10.81 -9.23 -3.75
C ILE A 196 -12.19 -8.57 -3.87
N GLY A 197 -13.27 -9.35 -3.70
CA GLY A 197 -14.64 -8.84 -3.79
C GLY A 197 -14.94 -7.79 -2.72
N ALA A 198 -14.48 -8.00 -1.48
CA ALA A 198 -14.64 -7.04 -0.39
C ALA A 198 -13.89 -5.74 -0.66
N LEU A 199 -12.63 -5.81 -1.13
CA LEU A 199 -11.86 -4.62 -1.49
C LEU A 199 -12.51 -3.85 -2.65
N LEU A 200 -12.80 -4.54 -3.75
CA LEU A 200 -13.43 -3.90 -4.91
C LEU A 200 -14.79 -3.31 -4.54
N GLY A 201 -15.62 -4.05 -3.80
CA GLY A 201 -16.92 -3.57 -3.33
C GLY A 201 -16.80 -2.34 -2.43
N TRP A 202 -15.87 -2.34 -1.47
CA TRP A 202 -15.63 -1.22 -0.57
C TRP A 202 -15.20 0.04 -1.32
N PHE A 203 -14.18 -0.06 -2.17
CA PHE A 203 -13.64 1.08 -2.90
C PHE A 203 -14.55 1.55 -4.04
N ALA A 204 -15.28 0.64 -4.70
CA ALA A 204 -16.30 1.03 -5.68
C ALA A 204 -17.47 1.76 -5.01
N LEU A 205 -17.90 1.32 -3.82
CA LEU A 205 -18.92 2.00 -3.05
C LEU A 205 -18.45 3.39 -2.59
N GLY A 206 -17.19 3.51 -2.17
CA GLY A 206 -16.53 4.77 -1.88
C GLY A 206 -16.55 5.72 -3.08
N ALA A 207 -16.09 5.25 -4.24
CA ALA A 207 -16.13 6.01 -5.49
C ALA A 207 -17.54 6.43 -5.90
N TRP A 208 -18.53 5.54 -5.73
CA TRP A 208 -19.93 5.82 -6.05
C TRP A 208 -20.55 6.90 -5.15
N ARG A 209 -20.23 6.88 -3.85
CA ARG A 209 -20.80 7.80 -2.86
C ARG A 209 -20.04 9.11 -2.73
N GLY A 210 -18.72 9.04 -2.56
CA GLY A 210 -17.86 10.20 -2.35
C GLY A 210 -17.63 10.99 -3.63
N ARG A 211 -17.50 10.30 -4.77
CA ARG A 211 -17.31 10.89 -6.11
C ARG A 211 -16.16 11.89 -6.18
N THR A 212 -15.16 11.74 -5.30
CA THR A 212 -13.95 12.54 -5.32
C THR A 212 -12.88 11.88 -6.17
N PHE A 213 -11.93 12.66 -6.67
CA PHE A 213 -10.76 12.13 -7.38
C PHE A 213 -9.94 11.18 -6.52
N THR A 214 -9.92 11.41 -5.21
CA THR A 214 -9.27 10.53 -4.24
C THR A 214 -9.95 9.16 -4.16
N ASP A 215 -11.29 9.11 -4.16
CA ASP A 215 -12.01 7.83 -4.15
C ASP A 215 -11.73 7.02 -5.44
N TYR A 216 -11.72 7.70 -6.60
CA TYR A 216 -11.36 7.07 -7.86
C TYR A 216 -9.88 6.63 -7.87
N GLY A 217 -9.00 7.41 -7.24
CA GLY A 217 -7.59 7.08 -7.04
C GLY A 217 -7.40 5.82 -6.20
N HIS A 218 -8.14 5.64 -5.10
CA HIS A 218 -8.09 4.41 -4.31
C HIS A 218 -8.57 3.20 -5.10
N LEU A 219 -9.69 3.33 -5.82
CA LEU A 219 -10.19 2.23 -6.65
C LEU A 219 -9.18 1.85 -7.75
N THR A 220 -8.58 2.85 -8.39
CA THR A 220 -7.51 2.67 -9.38
C THR A 220 -6.31 1.96 -8.77
N ALA A 221 -5.91 2.34 -7.56
CA ALA A 221 -4.80 1.72 -6.83
C ALA A 221 -5.05 0.25 -6.51
N VAL A 222 -6.29 -0.12 -6.17
CA VAL A 222 -6.69 -1.52 -5.97
C VAL A 222 -6.50 -2.31 -7.27
N PHE A 223 -6.96 -1.79 -8.41
CA PHE A 223 -6.76 -2.44 -9.70
C PHE A 223 -5.27 -2.60 -10.04
N ILE A 224 -4.47 -1.55 -9.85
CA ILE A 224 -3.01 -1.61 -10.07
C ILE A 224 -2.35 -2.65 -9.16
N GLY A 225 -2.73 -2.70 -7.88
CA GLY A 225 -2.20 -3.70 -6.95
C GLY A 225 -2.56 -5.12 -7.35
N LEU A 226 -3.80 -5.36 -7.80
CA LEU A 226 -4.23 -6.66 -8.33
C LEU A 226 -3.44 -7.04 -9.58
N LEU A 227 -3.24 -6.11 -10.51
CA LEU A 227 -2.47 -6.36 -11.74
C LEU A 227 -0.99 -6.60 -11.44
N THR A 228 -0.40 -5.83 -10.53
CA THR A 228 0.99 -5.99 -10.09
C THR A 228 1.21 -7.37 -9.49
N GLY A 229 0.31 -7.81 -8.61
CA GLY A 229 0.37 -9.16 -8.05
C GLY A 229 0.18 -10.26 -9.10
N LEU A 230 -0.72 -10.06 -10.08
CA LEU A 230 -0.93 -11.01 -11.18
C LEU A 230 0.34 -11.19 -12.01
N ILE A 231 0.96 -10.08 -12.41
CA ILE A 231 2.19 -10.07 -13.18
C ILE A 231 3.31 -10.73 -12.38
N ALA A 232 3.45 -10.41 -11.09
CA ALA A 232 4.49 -10.97 -10.24
C ALA A 232 4.35 -12.48 -10.03
N VAL A 233 3.13 -12.99 -9.81
CA VAL A 233 2.85 -14.43 -9.71
C VAL A 233 3.11 -15.14 -11.04
N SER A 234 2.67 -14.55 -12.15
CA SER A 234 2.87 -15.13 -13.49
C SER A 234 4.35 -15.21 -13.84
N GLY A 235 5.10 -14.14 -13.57
CA GLY A 235 6.56 -14.09 -13.75
C GLY A 235 7.30 -15.07 -12.85
N ALA A 236 6.87 -15.22 -11.60
CA ALA A 236 7.44 -16.19 -10.68
C ALA A 236 7.30 -17.63 -11.19
N HIS A 237 6.09 -18.03 -11.58
CA HIS A 237 5.86 -19.36 -12.15
C HIS A 237 6.58 -19.57 -13.48
N TRP A 238 6.73 -18.52 -14.31
CA TRP A 238 7.52 -18.61 -15.53
C TRP A 238 9.00 -18.89 -15.25
N LEU A 239 9.60 -18.18 -14.28
CA LEU A 239 10.98 -18.40 -13.86
C LEU A 239 11.18 -19.79 -13.24
N GLU A 240 10.24 -20.25 -12.40
CA GLU A 240 10.27 -21.60 -11.82
C GLU A 240 10.24 -22.67 -12.92
N ARG A 241 9.35 -22.54 -13.92
CA ARG A 241 9.30 -23.47 -15.07
C ARG A 241 10.57 -23.46 -15.92
N LEU A 242 11.25 -22.32 -16.06
CA LEU A 242 12.51 -22.25 -16.79
C LEU A 242 13.64 -22.96 -16.05
N ARG A 243 13.70 -22.81 -14.72
CA ARG A 243 14.65 -23.54 -13.88
C ARG A 243 14.43 -25.05 -14.01
N ASP A 244 13.19 -25.51 -13.84
CA ASP A 244 12.86 -26.94 -13.84
C ASP A 244 13.09 -27.61 -15.22
N ARG A 245 13.24 -26.83 -16.30
CA ARG A 245 13.64 -27.31 -17.64
C ARG A 245 15.15 -27.35 -17.87
N SER A 246 15.92 -26.67 -17.03
CA SER A 246 17.38 -26.57 -17.11
C SER A 246 18.12 -27.55 -16.19
N GLU A 247 17.38 -28.23 -15.31
CA GLU A 247 17.82 -29.39 -14.52
C GLU A 247 17.54 -30.70 -15.28
#